data_AF-A0AAJ1F7B8-F1
#
_entry.id   AF-A0AAJ1F7B8-F1
#
_cell.length_a   1.000
_cell.length_b   1.000
_cell.length_c   1.000
_cell.angle_alpha   90.00
_cell.angle_beta   90.00
_cell.angle_gamma   90.00
#
_symmetry.space_group_name_H-M   'P 1'
#
loop_
_entity.id
_entity.type
_entity.pdbx_description
1 polymer ?
#
loop_
_entity_poly.entity_id
_entity_poly.type
_entity_poly.pdbx_seq_one_letter_code
_entity_poly.pdbx_strand_id
1 'polypeptide(L)' 'MLDDGRWALVEVKLGKQSINQAAEHLKKLAQRINTNHEGEPAFLLVLTGTQAAYRREDDILVSPLAALKP' A
#
# COMPACT_ATOMS: atom_id res chain seq x y z
N MET A 1 7.78 3.36 9.76
CA MET A 1 7.92 2.12 10.56
C MET A 1 6.72 2.04 11.48
N LEU A 2 6.23 0.82 11.68
CA LEU A 2 5.23 0.48 12.69
C LEU A 2 5.90 0.45 14.07
N ASP A 3 5.12 0.50 15.15
CA ASP A 3 5.63 0.53 16.52
C ASP A 3 6.46 -0.71 16.89
N ASP A 4 6.26 -1.82 16.17
CA ASP A 4 6.99 -3.08 16.32
C ASP A 4 8.21 -3.21 15.40
N GLY A 5 8.62 -2.13 14.75
CA GLY A 5 9.79 -2.10 13.86
C GLY A 5 9.55 -2.67 12.47
N ARG A 6 8.35 -3.18 12.16
CA ARG A 6 8.01 -3.56 10.78
C ARG A 6 7.79 -2.33 9.90
N TRP A 7 7.76 -2.54 8.60
CA TRP A 7 7.52 -1.48 7.61
C TRP A 7 6.44 -1.91 6.64
N ALA A 8 5.93 -0.96 5.86
CA ALA A 8 4.89 -1.18 4.86
C ALA A 8 5.12 -0.23 3.68
N LEU A 9 4.62 -0.61 2.51
CA LEU A 9 4.63 0.28 1.35
C LEU A 9 3.25 0.92 1.19
N VAL A 10 3.26 2.23 0.93
CA VAL A 10 2.05 3.01 0.70
C VAL A 10 2.22 3.81 -0.59
N GLU A 11 1.29 3.66 -1.53
CA GLU A 11 1.22 4.49 -2.73
C GLU A 11 -0.07 5.33 -2.70
N VAL A 12 0.08 6.64 -2.87
CA VAL A 12 -1.03 7.59 -2.81
C VAL A 12 -1.51 7.95 -4.22
N LYS A 13 -2.81 7.77 -4.50
CA LYS A 13 -3.47 8.09 -5.77
C LYS A 13 -4.76 8.87 -5.56
N LEU A 14 -4.67 10.19 -5.64
CA LEU A 14 -5.82 11.10 -5.53
C LEU A 14 -6.42 11.52 -6.88
N GLY A 15 -5.70 11.28 -7.98
CA GLY A 15 -6.13 11.60 -9.35
C GLY A 15 -6.77 10.43 -10.10
N LYS A 16 -6.95 10.59 -11.41
CA LYS A 16 -7.58 9.58 -12.32
C LYS A 16 -6.79 8.26 -12.48
N GLN A 17 -5.70 8.06 -11.75
CA GLN A 17 -4.90 6.83 -11.86
C GLN A 17 -5.66 5.64 -11.27
N SER A 18 -5.64 4.52 -11.99
CA SER A 18 -6.31 3.29 -11.56
C SER A 18 -5.61 2.66 -10.36
N ILE A 19 -6.40 2.18 -9.41
CA ILE A 19 -5.96 1.37 -8.26
C ILE A 19 -5.11 0.17 -8.72
N ASN A 20 -5.43 -0.42 -9.88
CA ASN A 20 -4.67 -1.54 -10.44
C ASN A 20 -3.23 -1.15 -10.81
N GLN A 21 -3.01 0.07 -11.33
CA GLN A 21 -1.66 0.50 -11.68
C GLN A 21 -0.81 0.73 -10.43
N ALA A 22 -1.38 1.36 -9.40
CA ALA A 22 -0.69 1.57 -8.12
C ALA A 22 -0.36 0.25 -7.43
N ALA A 23 -1.28 -0.72 -7.49
CA ALA A 23 -1.04 -2.06 -6.98
C ALA A 23 0.16 -2.75 -7.67
N GLU A 24 0.23 -2.69 -8.99
CA GLU A 24 1.34 -3.27 -9.75
C GLU A 24 2.67 -2.56 -9.47
N HIS A 25 2.66 -1.24 -9.23
CA HIS A 25 3.83 -0.50 -8.79
C HIS A 25 4.31 -0.95 -7.41
N LEU A 26 3.40 -1.08 -6.43
CA LEU A 26 3.72 -1.56 -5.09
C LEU A 26 4.35 -2.95 -5.11
N LYS A 27 3.79 -3.89 -5.89
CA LYS A 27 4.37 -5.24 -6.05
C LYS A 27 5.77 -5.19 -6.64
N LYS A 28 5.97 -4.41 -7.71
CA LYS A 28 7.29 -4.25 -8.35
C LYS A 28 8.30 -3.62 -7.40
N LEU A 29 7.86 -2.69 -6.56
CA LEU A 29 8.72 -2.08 -5.54
C LEU A 29 9.08 -3.08 -4.45
N ALA A 30 8.11 -3.83 -3.93
CA ALA A 30 8.34 -4.88 -2.94
C ALA A 30 9.36 -5.91 -3.43
N GLN A 31 9.24 -6.35 -4.70
CA GLN A 31 10.18 -7.29 -5.33
C GLN A 31 11.61 -6.75 -5.51
N ARG A 32 11.80 -5.43 -5.48
CA ARG A 32 13.13 -4.81 -5.61
C ARG A 32 13.83 -4.61 -4.27
N ILE A 33 13.10 -4.72 -3.17
CA ILE A 33 13.64 -4.52 -1.83
C ILE A 33 14.32 -5.82 -1.38
N ASN A 34 15.51 -5.71 -0.79
CA ASN A 34 16.21 -6.85 -0.23
C ASN A 34 15.55 -7.25 1.11
N THR A 35 14.53 -8.10 1.05
CA THR A 35 13.77 -8.51 2.24
C THR A 35 14.57 -9.38 3.21
N ASN A 36 15.74 -9.90 2.82
CA ASN A 36 16.67 -10.56 3.76
C ASN A 36 17.32 -9.56 4.74
N HIS A 37 17.46 -8.29 4.34
CA HIS A 37 18.01 -7.23 5.17
C HIS A 37 16.91 -6.40 5.84
N GLU A 38 15.88 -6.03 5.09
CA GLU A 38 14.81 -5.14 5.55
C GLU A 38 13.62 -5.88 6.19
N GLY A 39 13.52 -7.21 6.01
CA GLY A 39 12.31 -7.98 6.31
C GLY A 39 11.21 -7.80 5.26
N GLU A 40 10.17 -8.63 5.31
CA GLU A 40 8.99 -8.49 4.44
C GLU A 40 8.11 -7.30 4.89
N PRO A 41 7.50 -6.56 3.96
CA PRO A 41 6.54 -5.52 4.32
C PRO A 41 5.33 -6.13 5.03
N ALA A 42 4.88 -5.51 6.11
CA ALA A 42 3.71 -5.92 6.87
C ALA A 42 2.41 -5.87 6.05
N PHE A 43 2.32 -4.91 5.11
CA PHE A 43 1.25 -4.80 4.13
C PHE A 43 1.65 -3.87 2.99
N LEU A 44 0.87 -3.92 1.90
CA LEU A 44 0.90 -2.97 0.80
C LEU A 44 -0.43 -2.20 0.81
N LEU A 45 -0.37 -0.87 0.73
CA LEU A 45 -1.55 -0.01 0.80
C LEU A 45 -1.60 0.97 -0.37
N VAL A 46 -2.71 1.00 -1.09
CA VAL A 46 -3.07 2.10 -1.99
C VAL A 46 -4.00 3.06 -1.24
N LEU A 47 -3.53 4.28 -1.00
CA LEU A 47 -4.36 5.36 -0.46
C LEU A 47 -5.03 6.10 -1.61
N THR A 48 -6.36 6.17 -1.61
CA THR A 48 -7.14 6.72 -2.72
C THR A 48 -8.02 7.89 -2.29
N GLY A 49 -8.52 8.65 -3.27
CA GLY A 49 -9.65 9.57 -3.07
C GLY A 49 -11.02 8.89 -3.12
N THR A 50 -11.11 7.55 -3.13
CA THR A 50 -12.40 6.83 -3.19
C THR A 50 -13.09 6.81 -1.82
N GLN A 51 -14.32 6.28 -1.76
CA GLN A 51 -15.14 6.32 -0.53
C GLN A 51 -15.06 5.05 0.32
N ALA A 52 -14.57 3.93 -0.23
CA ALA A 52 -14.60 2.64 0.44
C ALA A 52 -13.20 2.04 0.60
N ALA A 53 -12.95 1.49 1.78
CA ALA A 53 -11.78 0.66 2.06
C ALA A 53 -12.11 -0.81 1.77
N TYR A 54 -11.16 -1.54 1.18
CA TYR A 54 -11.30 -2.96 0.89
C TYR A 54 -9.94 -3.62 0.70
N ARG A 55 -9.90 -4.95 0.81
CA ARG A 55 -8.75 -5.77 0.43
C ARG A 55 -8.99 -6.35 -0.96
N ARG A 56 -8.00 -6.22 -1.85
CA ARG A 56 -8.00 -6.84 -3.18
C ARG A 56 -7.61 -8.32 -3.10
N GLU A 57 -7.91 -9.09 -4.14
CA GLU A 57 -7.59 -10.53 -4.23
C GLU A 57 -6.07 -10.82 -4.15
N ASP A 58 -5.23 -9.82 -4.44
CA ASP A 58 -3.77 -9.91 -4.37
C ASP A 58 -3.18 -9.37 -3.06
N ASP A 59 -3.98 -9.39 -1.98
CA ASP A 59 -3.64 -8.96 -0.61
C ASP A 59 -3.25 -7.48 -0.44
N ILE A 60 -3.44 -6.66 -1.46
CA ILE A 60 -3.23 -5.21 -1.38
C ILE A 60 -4.43 -4.55 -0.71
N LEU A 61 -4.15 -3.74 0.31
CA LEU A 61 -5.13 -2.91 0.97
C LEU A 61 -5.41 -1.67 0.12
N VAL A 62 -6.68 -1.28 0.05
CA VAL A 62 -7.12 -0.02 -0.53
C VAL A 62 -7.86 0.73 0.55
N SER A 63 -7.49 1.99 0.81
CA SER A 63 -8.16 2.81 1.81
C SER A 63 -8.35 4.25 1.31
N PRO A 64 -9.51 4.87 1.58
CA PRO A 64 -9.70 6.30 1.42
C PRO A 64 -8.69 7.09 2.23
N LEU A 65 -8.20 8.20 1.68
CA LEU A 65 -7.44 9.19 2.44
C LEU A 65 -8.26 9.70 3.65
N ALA A 66 -9.58 9.82 3.48
CA ALA A 66 -10.51 10.25 4.53
C ALA A 66 -10.60 9.28 5.73
N ALA A 67 -10.07 8.06 5.61
CA ALA A 67 -10.04 7.09 6.72
C ALA A 67 -8.82 7.29 7.65
N LEU A 68 -7.88 8.17 7.30
CA LEU A 68 -6.74 8.49 8.14
C LEU A 68 -7.13 9.49 9.24
N LYS A 69 -6.62 9.26 10.45
CA LYS A 69 -6.74 10.22 11.55
C LYS A 69 -5.61 11.27 11.48
N PRO A 70 -5.85 12.50 11.97
CA PRO A 70 -4.79 13.50 12.14
C PRO A 70 -3.70 13.06 13.12
#